data_AF-A0A496BA62-F1
#
_entry.id   AF-A0A496BA62-F1
#
_cell.length_a   1.000
_cell.length_b   1.000
_cell.length_c   1.000
_cell.angle_alpha   90.00
_cell.angle_beta   90.00
_cell.angle_gamma   90.00
#
_symmetry.space_group_name_H-M   'P 1'
#
loop_
_entity.id
_entity.type
_entity.pdbx_description
1 polymer ?
#
loop_
_entity_poly.entity_id
_entity_poly.type
_entity_poly.pdbx_seq_one_letter_code
_entity_poly.pdbx_strand_id
1 'polypeptide(L)' 'MVTDTALELKQTLSTMFRRIEAGEDITHQLLRIDTLAREISPTAPTMLKHYLERRSYTKALAFLEHEMASTT' A
#
# COMPACT_ATOMS: atom_id res chain seq x y z
N MET A 1 -1.78 11.85 -7.49
CA MET A 1 -0.35 12.20 -7.29
C MET A 1 0.39 10.93 -6.99
N VAL A 2 1.41 10.59 -7.77
CA VAL A 2 2.36 9.54 -7.41
C VAL A 2 3.42 10.20 -6.52
N THR A 3 3.44 9.84 -5.24
CA THR A 3 4.47 10.26 -4.29
C THR A 3 5.43 9.10 -4.04
N ASP A 4 6.64 9.39 -3.56
CA ASP A 4 7.59 8.34 -3.17
C ASP A 4 6.99 7.42 -2.11
N THR A 5 6.23 7.97 -1.15
CA THR A 5 5.48 7.21 -0.14
C THR A 5 4.43 6.29 -0.77
N ALA A 6 3.72 6.73 -1.82
CA ALA A 6 2.74 5.89 -2.52
C ALA A 6 3.41 4.73 -3.26
N LEU A 7 4.56 4.99 -3.90
CA LEU A 7 5.37 3.98 -4.56
C LEU A 7 5.89 2.94 -3.57
N GLU A 8 6.42 3.40 -2.44
CA GLU A 8 6.92 2.51 -1.39
C GLU A 8 5.79 1.68 -0.76
N LEU A 9 4.61 2.28 -0.55
CA LEU A 9 3.44 1.57 -0.05
C LEU A 9 3.01 0.47 -1.02
N LYS A 10 2.99 0.76 -2.33
CA LYS A 10 2.72 -0.23 -3.38
C LYS A 10 3.72 -1.38 -3.31
N GLN A 11 5.01 -1.07 -3.28
CA GLN A 11 6.08 -2.08 -3.23
C GLN A 11 6.02 -2.94 -1.97
N THR A 12 5.71 -2.33 -0.81
CA THR A 12 5.58 -3.02 0.47
C THR A 12 4.39 -3.98 0.45
N LEU A 13 3.23 -3.53 -0.07
CA LEU A 13 2.05 -4.38 -0.25
C LEU A 13 2.32 -5.54 -1.20
N SER A 14 2.92 -5.29 -2.37
CA SER A 14 3.29 -6.35 -3.32
C SER A 14 4.25 -7.37 -2.69
N THR A 15 5.22 -6.90 -1.90
CA THR A 15 6.17 -7.78 -1.21
C THR A 15 5.50 -8.61 -0.14
N MET A 16 4.59 -8.02 0.64
CA MET A 16 3.79 -8.74 1.63
C MET A 16 3.02 -9.90 0.99
N PHE A 17 2.31 -9.66 -0.12
CA PHE A 17 1.56 -10.72 -0.80
C PHE A 17 2.47 -11.85 -1.32
N ARG A 18 3.62 -11.51 -1.94
CA ARG A 18 4.60 -12.52 -2.35
C ARG A 18 5.10 -13.37 -1.18
N ARG A 19 5.34 -12.75 -0.02
CA ARG A 19 5.79 -13.46 1.19
C ARG A 19 4.70 -14.37 1.75
N ILE A 20 3.43 -13.94 1.70
CA ILE A 20 2.28 -14.80 2.06
C ILE A 20 2.24 -16.04 1.17
N GLU A 21 2.40 -15.88 -0.14
CA GLU A 21 2.42 -16.99 -1.09
C GLU A 21 3.59 -17.96 -0.83
N ALA A 22 4.74 -17.43 -0.40
CA ALA A 22 5.93 -18.22 -0.05
C ALA A 22 5.89 -18.81 1.38
N GLY A 23 4.89 -18.47 2.20
CA GLY A 23 4.85 -18.87 3.61
C GLY A 23 5.90 -18.20 4.50
N GLU A 24 6.40 -17.03 4.12
CA GLU A 24 7.40 -16.24 4.86
C GLU A 24 6.76 -15.30 5.89
N ASP A 25 7.51 -14.93 6.94
CA ASP A 25 7.09 -13.93 7.94
C ASP A 25 6.79 -12.57 7.28
N ILE A 26 5.66 -11.94 7.62
CA ILE A 26 5.25 -10.63 7.07
C ILE A 26 5.27 -9.49 8.09
N THR A 27 5.79 -9.73 9.29
CA THR A 27 5.70 -8.80 10.42
C THR A 27 6.32 -7.44 10.06
N HIS A 28 7.47 -7.45 9.38
CA HIS A 28 8.13 -6.24 8.92
C HIS A 28 7.27 -5.44 7.91
N GLN A 29 6.61 -6.11 6.96
CA GLN A 29 5.76 -5.46 5.97
C GLN A 29 4.54 -4.81 6.62
N LEU A 30 3.91 -5.47 7.61
CA LEU A 30 2.78 -4.90 8.33
C LEU A 30 3.16 -3.62 9.08
N LEU A 31 4.29 -3.64 9.81
CA LEU A 31 4.81 -2.44 10.50
C LEU A 31 5.14 -1.30 9.54
N ARG A 32 5.72 -1.62 8.38
CA ARG A 32 6.05 -0.62 7.37
C ARG A 32 4.79 -0.04 6.72
N ILE A 33 3.78 -0.86 6.42
CA ILE A 33 2.48 -0.42 5.90
C ILE A 33 1.81 0.56 6.88
N ASP A 34 1.79 0.26 8.18
CA ASP A 34 1.17 1.15 9.18
C ASP A 34 1.90 2.50 9.31
N THR A 35 3.21 2.51 9.05
CA THR A 35 4.01 3.75 9.02
C THR A 35 3.69 4.56 7.76
N LEU A 36 3.78 3.93 6.58
CA LEU A 36 3.49 4.56 5.29
C LEU A 36 2.04 5.06 5.20
N ALA A 37 1.08 4.33 5.77
CA ALA A 37 -0.33 4.74 5.81
C ALA A 37 -0.53 6.05 6.57
N ARG A 38 0.23 6.27 7.66
CA ARG A 38 0.19 7.52 8.43
C ARG A 38 0.88 8.66 7.68
N GLU A 39 2.02 8.39 7.07
CA GLU A 39 2.78 9.37 6.28
C GLU A 39 2.00 9.87 5.06
N ILE A 40 1.30 8.98 4.35
CA ILE A 40 0.54 9.34 3.15
C ILE A 40 -0.84 9.93 3.48
N SER A 41 -1.40 9.66 4.67
CA SER A 41 -2.77 10.06 5.04
C SER A 41 -3.09 11.54 4.78
N PRO A 42 -2.22 12.54 5.02
CA PRO A 42 -2.56 13.95 4.76
C PRO A 42 -2.86 14.25 3.29
N THR A 43 -2.22 13.55 2.35
CA THR A 43 -2.30 13.82 0.90
C THR A 43 -2.97 12.70 0.10
N ALA A 44 -3.27 11.56 0.74
CA ALA A 44 -3.89 10.41 0.09
C ALA A 44 -5.34 10.70 -0.35
N PRO A 45 -5.79 10.15 -1.49
CA PRO A 45 -7.20 10.11 -1.85
C PRO A 45 -8.05 9.40 -0.78
N THR A 46 -9.29 9.86 -0.55
CA THR A 46 -10.22 9.30 0.45
C THR A 46 -10.38 7.77 0.34
N MET A 47 -10.44 7.25 -0.89
CA MET A 47 -10.56 5.82 -1.15
C MET A 47 -9.35 5.03 -0.63
N LEU A 48 -8.13 5.53 -0.87
CA LEU A 48 -6.92 4.89 -0.39
C LEU A 48 -6.87 4.89 1.15
N LYS A 49 -7.22 6.01 1.79
CA LYS A 49 -7.30 6.09 3.26
C LYS A 49 -8.26 5.05 3.81
N HIS A 50 -9.46 4.97 3.23
CA HIS A 50 -10.49 4.01 3.63
C HIS A 50 -10.00 2.55 3.55
N TYR A 51 -9.30 2.19 2.47
CA TYR A 51 -8.75 0.84 2.33
C TYR A 51 -7.67 0.54 3.36
N LEU A 52 -6.78 1.48 3.65
CA LEU A 52 -5.70 1.31 4.64
C LEU A 52 -6.25 1.19 6.06
N GLU A 53 -7.22 2.03 6.45
CA GLU A 53 -7.88 1.98 7.77
C GLU A 53 -8.59 0.64 8.01
N ARG A 54 -9.20 0.08 6.97
CA ARG A 54 -9.88 -1.23 7.03
C ARG A 54 -8.94 -2.41 6.82
N ARG A 55 -7.63 -2.18 6.66
CA ARG A 55 -6.63 -3.20 6.29
C ARG A 55 -7.03 -4.01 5.05
N SER A 56 -7.74 -3.37 4.12
CA SER A 56 -8.13 -3.97 2.85
C SER A 56 -6.95 -3.87 1.86
N TYR A 57 -5.85 -4.54 2.19
CA TYR A 57 -4.57 -4.42 1.49
C TYR A 57 -4.64 -4.80 0.00
N THR A 58 -5.51 -5.75 -0.37
CA THR A 58 -5.77 -6.09 -1.78
C THR A 58 -6.38 -4.92 -2.54
N LYS A 59 -7.36 -4.21 -1.94
CA LYS A 59 -7.98 -3.04 -2.57
C LYS A 59 -7.04 -1.84 -2.60
N ALA A 60 -6.24 -1.66 -1.54
CA ALA A 60 -5.21 -0.63 -1.49
C ALA A 60 -4.17 -0.81 -2.60
N LEU A 61 -3.69 -2.04 -2.80
CA LEU A 61 -2.74 -2.37 -3.87
C LEU A 61 -3.34 -2.11 -5.26
N ALA A 62 -4.55 -2.63 -5.51
CA ALA A 62 -5.24 -2.43 -6.79
C ALA A 62 -5.48 -0.94 -7.11
N PHE A 63 -5.82 -0.14 -6.09
CA PHE A 63 -5.97 1.30 -6.24
C PHE A 63 -4.65 1.98 -6.64
N LEU A 64 -3.56 1.66 -5.95
CA LEU A 64 -2.24 2.23 -6.24
C LEU A 64 -1.74 1.85 -7.64
N GLU A 65 -1.96 0.60 -8.06
CA GLU A 65 -1.60 0.13 -9.40
C GLU A 65 -2.38 0.87 -10.49
N HIS A 66 -3.68 1.08 -10.30
CA HIS A 66 -4.51 1.84 -11.22
C HIS A 66 -4.07 3.31 -11.34
N GLU A 67 -3.82 3.99 -10.21
CA GLU A 67 -3.38 5.39 -10.20
C GLU A 67 -2.03 5.58 -10.93
N MET A 68 -1.09 4.67 -10.71
CA MET A 68 0.23 4.73 -11.34
C MET A 68 0.18 4.43 -12.83
N ALA A 69 -0.64 3.46 -13.26
CA ALA A 69 -0.85 3.16 -14.67
C ALA A 69 -1.53 4.33 -15.42
N SER A 70 -2.42 5.07 -14.75
CA SER A 70 -3.14 6.21 -15.34
C SER A 70 -2.29 7.48 -15.48
N THR A 71 -1.07 7.49 -14.94
CA THR A 71 -0.15 8.65 -14.99
C THR A 71 0.95 8.48 -16.05
N THR A 72 0.95 7.35 -16.78
CA THR A 72 1.89 7.04 -17.88
C THR A 72 1.20 7.23 -19.22
#